data_AF-A0A6J0PLU8-F1
#
_entry.id   AF-A0A6J0PLU8-F1
#
_cell.length_a   1.000
_cell.length_b   1.000
_cell.length_c   1.000
_cell.angle_alpha   90.00
_cell.angle_beta   90.00
_cell.angle_gamma   90.00
#
_symmetry.space_group_name_H-M   'P 1'
#
loop_
_entity.id
_entity.type
_entity.pdbx_description
1 polymer ?
#
loop_
_entity_poly.entity_id
_entity_poly.type
_entity_poly.pdbx_seq_one_letter_code
_entity_poly.pdbx_strand_id
1 'polypeptide(L)'
;MEFYMKKAAEEERRRQPKQSKDEMPPPASLQAPIKKGHHMGDYIPPEKLEKFLASCNDAASQRAAREAAEKDKIQADNIGHKLLSKMGWKEGEGLGSDKTGRADPVMAGNVKSNNLGVGAHEPGEVTPDDDIYEQYKKRMMLGYRHRPNPLGNPRKAYY
;
A
#
# COMPACT_ATOMS: atom_id res chain seq x y z
N MET A 1 -19.33 46.48 -2.19
CA MET A 1 -19.97 45.78 -3.33
C MET A 1 -19.42 44.37 -3.54
N GLU A 2 -18.15 44.11 -3.24
CA GLU A 2 -17.50 42.79 -3.45
C GLU A 2 -18.10 41.64 -2.62
N PHE A 3 -18.55 41.91 -1.39
CA PHE A 3 -19.17 40.89 -0.52
C PHE A 3 -20.42 40.26 -1.15
N TYR A 4 -21.26 41.07 -1.79
CA TYR A 4 -22.49 40.60 -2.44
C TYR A 4 -22.20 39.82 -3.73
N MET A 5 -21.18 40.22 -4.49
CA MET A 5 -20.72 39.48 -5.66
C MET A 5 -20.14 38.11 -5.30
N LYS A 6 -19.36 38.04 -4.21
CA LYS A 6 -18.76 36.78 -3.74
C LYS A 6 -19.82 35.82 -3.21
N LYS A 7 -20.83 36.33 -2.50
CA LYS A 7 -21.97 35.55 -2.01
C LYS A 7 -22.85 35.03 -3.16
N ALA A 8 -23.06 35.84 -4.19
CA ALA A 8 -23.80 35.44 -5.38
C ALA A 8 -23.08 34.36 -6.19
N ALA A 9 -21.76 34.46 -6.37
CA ALA A 9 -20.96 33.47 -7.10
C ALA A 9 -20.89 32.11 -6.37
N GLU A 10 -20.88 32.12 -5.03
CA GLU A 10 -20.91 30.90 -4.23
C GLU A 10 -22.29 30.24 -4.23
N GLU A 11 -23.36 31.03 -4.27
CA GLU A 11 -24.73 30.54 -4.45
C GLU A 11 -24.95 29.97 -5.86
N GLU A 12 -24.37 30.59 -6.87
CA GLU A 12 -24.47 30.15 -8.27
C GLU A 12 -23.71 28.84 -8.52
N ARG A 13 -22.54 28.63 -7.89
CA ARG A 13 -21.85 27.32 -7.87
C ARG A 13 -22.65 26.22 -7.20
N ARG A 14 -23.57 26.56 -6.28
CA ARG A 14 -24.44 25.60 -5.59
C ARG A 14 -25.75 25.35 -6.33
N ARG A 15 -26.10 26.15 -7.35
CA ARG A 15 -27.28 25.91 -8.17
C ARG A 15 -26.98 24.82 -9.19
N GLN A 16 -27.74 23.72 -9.09
CA GLN A 16 -27.69 22.66 -10.10
C GLN A 16 -28.23 23.19 -11.44
N PRO A 17 -27.71 22.70 -12.59
CA PRO A 17 -28.21 23.10 -13.90
C PRO A 17 -29.72 22.80 -13.97
N LYS A 18 -30.52 23.85 -14.21
CA LYS A 18 -31.97 23.70 -14.39
C LYS A 18 -32.19 23.00 -15.74
N GLN A 19 -32.74 21.79 -15.71
CA GLN A 19 -33.11 21.08 -16.93
C GLN A 19 -34.20 21.85 -17.67
N SER A 20 -34.07 21.93 -18.99
CA SER A 20 -35.02 22.56 -19.90
C SER A 20 -36.40 21.93 -19.75
N LYS A 21 -37.48 22.74 -19.71
CA LYS A 21 -38.86 22.23 -19.64
C LYS A 21 -39.34 21.58 -20.95
N ASP A 22 -38.61 21.79 -22.05
CA ASP A 22 -38.90 21.19 -23.36
C ASP A 22 -38.18 19.85 -23.59
N GLU A 23 -37.27 19.45 -22.70
CA GLU A 23 -36.65 18.13 -22.77
C GLU A 23 -37.56 17.08 -22.14
N MET A 24 -37.91 16.07 -22.94
CA MET A 24 -38.65 14.90 -22.48
C MET A 24 -37.87 14.26 -21.33
N PRO A 25 -38.50 14.03 -20.16
CA PRO A 25 -37.78 13.54 -18.99
C PRO A 25 -37.08 12.22 -19.34
N PRO A 26 -35.82 12.01 -18.91
CA PRO A 26 -35.11 10.78 -19.21
C PRO A 26 -35.96 9.58 -18.76
N PRO A 27 -35.98 8.47 -19.50
CA PRO A 27 -36.81 7.31 -19.16
C PRO A 27 -36.63 6.92 -17.68
N ALA A 28 -37.70 6.45 -17.02
CA ALA A 28 -37.70 6.16 -15.58
C ALA A 28 -36.56 5.22 -15.12
N SER A 29 -36.04 4.39 -16.03
CA SER A 29 -34.85 3.55 -15.83
C SER A 29 -33.56 4.33 -15.55
N LEU A 30 -33.45 5.57 -16.05
CA LEU A 30 -32.32 6.49 -15.86
C LEU A 30 -32.54 7.50 -14.72
N GLN A 31 -33.77 7.64 -14.22
CA GLN A 31 -34.10 8.53 -13.09
C GLN A 31 -33.93 7.88 -11.71
N ALA A 32 -33.88 6.56 -11.65
CA ALA A 32 -33.53 5.87 -10.41
C ALA A 32 -32.10 6.30 -10.01
N PRO A 33 -31.81 6.56 -8.72
CA PRO A 33 -30.44 6.75 -8.29
C PRO A 33 -29.65 5.54 -8.78
N ILE A 34 -28.65 5.77 -9.64
CA ILE A 34 -27.77 4.71 -10.13
C ILE A 34 -27.28 4.03 -8.86
N LYS A 35 -27.74 2.81 -8.59
CA LYS A 35 -27.19 1.98 -7.53
C LYS A 35 -25.76 1.75 -7.96
N LYS A 36 -24.84 2.63 -7.54
CA LYS A 36 -23.42 2.54 -7.84
C LYS A 36 -23.02 1.17 -7.32
N GLY A 37 -22.85 0.23 -8.23
CA GLY A 37 -22.40 -1.10 -7.85
C GLY A 37 -21.13 -0.94 -7.04
N HIS A 38 -21.01 -1.67 -5.94
CA HIS A 38 -19.79 -1.65 -5.16
C HIS A 38 -18.66 -2.19 -6.04
N HIS A 39 -17.63 -1.37 -6.25
CA HIS A 39 -16.42 -1.79 -6.92
C HIS A 39 -15.67 -2.76 -6.00
N MET A 40 -14.94 -3.73 -6.57
CA MET A 40 -14.26 -4.73 -5.74
C MET A 40 -13.24 -4.12 -4.77
N GLY A 41 -12.67 -2.96 -5.13
CA GLY A 41 -11.81 -2.17 -4.25
C GLY A 41 -12.51 -1.61 -3.00
N ASP A 42 -13.83 -1.43 -3.01
CA ASP A 42 -14.59 -0.87 -1.88
C ASP A 42 -14.65 -1.83 -0.68
N TYR A 43 -14.42 -3.13 -0.94
CA TYR A 43 -14.43 -4.16 0.10
C TYR A 43 -13.05 -4.37 0.75
N ILE A 44 -12.00 -3.71 0.26
CA ILE A 44 -10.64 -3.87 0.79
C ILE A 44 -10.51 -2.99 2.04
N PRO A 45 -10.16 -3.55 3.21
CA PRO A 45 -9.86 -2.75 4.39
C PRO A 45 -8.72 -1.75 4.10
N PRO A 46 -8.80 -0.51 4.59
CA PRO A 46 -7.84 0.54 4.26
C PRO A 46 -6.40 0.16 4.60
N GLU A 47 -6.17 -0.50 5.75
CA GLU A 47 -4.85 -0.98 6.15
C GLU A 47 -4.26 -2.03 5.19
N LYS A 48 -5.11 -2.87 4.60
CA LYS A 48 -4.70 -3.89 3.63
C LYS A 48 -4.40 -3.25 2.28
N LEU A 49 -5.17 -2.23 1.89
CA LEU A 49 -4.93 -1.46 0.68
C LEU A 49 -3.62 -0.67 0.77
N GLU A 50 -3.33 -0.05 1.93
CA GLU A 50 -2.08 0.67 2.14
C GLU A 50 -0.86 -0.24 2.02
N LYS A 51 -0.90 -1.43 2.66
CA LYS A 51 0.15 -2.44 2.53
C LYS A 51 0.33 -2.90 1.08
N PHE A 52 -0.78 -3.10 0.36
CA PHE A 52 -0.75 -3.45 -1.06
C PHE A 52 -0.05 -2.37 -1.88
N LEU A 53 -0.43 -1.10 -1.71
CA LEU A 53 0.16 0.03 -2.43
C LEU A 53 1.62 0.29 -2.04
N ALA A 54 1.99 0.04 -0.79
CA ALA A 54 3.37 0.12 -0.33
C ALA A 54 4.26 -0.95 -1.00
N SER A 55 3.71 -2.14 -1.24
CA SER A 55 4.39 -3.21 -1.98
C SER A 55 4.54 -2.89 -3.48
N CYS A 56 3.56 -2.17 -4.07
CA CYS A 56 3.67 -1.66 -5.44
C CYS A 56 4.72 -0.54 -5.58
N ASN A 57 4.93 0.26 -4.53
CA ASN A 57 5.78 1.44 -4.57
C ASN A 57 7.18 1.14 -4.01
N ASP A 58 8.08 0.74 -4.91
CA ASP A 58 9.47 0.39 -4.60
C ASP A 58 10.23 1.51 -3.84
N ALA A 59 9.87 2.78 -4.06
CA ALA A 59 10.48 3.90 -3.35
C ALA A 59 10.14 3.92 -1.85
N ALA A 60 8.95 3.46 -1.45
CA ALA A 60 8.54 3.41 -0.05
C ALA A 60 9.16 2.21 0.67
N SER A 61 9.19 1.05 0.04
CA SER A 61 9.85 -0.15 0.58
C SER A 61 11.36 0.06 0.75
N GLN A 62 12.04 0.65 -0.24
CA GLN A 62 13.46 0.99 -0.14
C GLN A 62 13.74 2.01 0.96
N ARG A 63 12.88 3.03 1.14
CA ARG A 63 13.01 3.99 2.24
C ARG A 63 12.83 3.34 3.60
N ALA A 64 11.83 2.48 3.74
CA ALA A 64 11.59 1.74 4.98
C ALA A 64 12.76 0.79 5.30
N ALA A 65 13.33 0.12 4.30
CA ALA A 65 14.51 -0.73 4.48
C ALA A 65 15.74 0.08 4.91
N ARG A 66 15.97 1.26 4.32
CA ARG A 66 17.04 2.17 4.75
C ARG A 66 16.82 2.69 6.17
N GLU A 67 15.59 3.09 6.49
CA GLU A 67 15.24 3.60 7.82
C GLU A 67 15.38 2.51 8.90
N ALA A 68 14.97 1.27 8.59
CA ALA A 68 15.19 0.12 9.47
C ALA A 68 16.69 -0.16 9.67
N ALA A 69 17.48 -0.13 8.59
CA ALA A 69 18.93 -0.29 8.68
C ALA A 69 19.59 0.80 9.53
N GLU A 70 19.14 2.06 9.46
CA GLU A 70 19.63 3.14 10.32
C GLU A 70 19.20 2.94 11.79
N LYS A 71 17.99 2.43 12.05
CA LYS A 71 17.51 2.12 13.41
C LYS A 71 18.28 0.97 14.05
N ASP A 72 18.67 -0.03 13.26
CA ASP A 72 19.38 -1.22 13.72
C ASP A 72 20.89 -0.97 13.96
N LYS A 73 21.41 0.23 13.65
CA LYS A 73 22.79 0.60 13.95
C LYS A 73 23.04 0.57 15.45
N ILE A 74 24.18 -0.02 15.84
CA ILE A 74 24.60 -0.07 17.24
C ILE A 74 24.98 1.35 17.67
N GLN A 75 24.12 1.96 18.46
CA GLN A 75 24.30 3.32 18.96
C GLN A 75 25.46 3.41 19.97
N ALA A 76 26.04 4.60 20.12
CA ALA A 76 27.22 4.83 20.96
C ALA A 76 26.99 4.64 22.47
N ASP A 77 25.74 4.70 22.92
CA ASP A 77 25.33 4.43 24.30
C ASP A 77 25.36 2.93 24.65
N ASN A 78 25.26 2.06 23.64
CA ASN A 78 25.27 0.60 23.78
C ASN A 78 26.60 0.08 24.34
N ILE A 79 26.53 -0.88 25.28
CA ILE A 79 27.72 -1.49 25.91
C ILE A 79 28.60 -2.19 24.87
N GLY A 80 28.00 -2.90 23.91
CA GLY A 80 28.70 -3.58 22.82
C GLY A 80 29.48 -2.61 21.94
N HIS A 81 28.90 -1.45 21.61
CA HIS A 81 29.60 -0.39 20.87
C HIS A 81 30.86 0.07 21.63
N LYS A 82 30.73 0.39 22.92
CA LYS A 82 31.85 0.85 23.76
C LYS A 82 32.96 -0.21 23.86
N LEU A 83 32.59 -1.47 23.98
CA LEU A 83 33.56 -2.57 24.03
C LEU A 83 34.30 -2.73 22.70
N LEU A 84 33.58 -2.71 21.57
CA LEU A 84 34.19 -2.76 20.24
C LEU A 84 35.13 -1.57 20.01
N SER A 85 34.69 -0.34 20.34
CA SER A 85 35.53 0.85 20.24
C SER A 85 36.80 0.76 21.08
N LYS A 86 36.71 0.21 22.29
CA LYS A 86 37.87 0.01 23.17
C LYS A 86 38.86 -1.03 22.61
N MET A 87 38.38 -1.99 21.84
CA MET A 87 39.19 -2.96 21.10
C MET A 87 39.73 -2.42 19.76
N GLY A 88 39.48 -1.13 19.45
CA GLY A 88 40.00 -0.45 18.27
C GLY A 88 39.09 -0.47 17.05
N TRP A 89 37.90 -1.05 17.15
CA TRP A 89 36.89 -0.99 16.09
C TRP A 89 36.29 0.43 15.98
N LYS A 90 35.94 0.84 14.77
CA LYS A 90 35.32 2.13 14.48
C LYS A 90 34.00 1.93 13.76
N GLU A 91 33.04 2.81 14.01
CA GLU A 91 31.74 2.77 13.34
C GLU A 91 31.92 2.80 11.82
N GLY A 92 31.20 1.91 11.12
CA GLY A 92 31.30 1.74 9.66
C GLY A 92 32.49 0.91 9.19
N GLU A 93 33.39 0.47 10.09
CA GLU A 93 34.54 -0.35 9.73
C GLU A 93 34.20 -1.85 9.76
N GLY A 94 34.71 -2.59 8.78
CA GLY A 94 34.65 -4.03 8.74
C GLY A 94 35.49 -4.69 9.84
N LEU A 95 35.05 -5.85 10.33
CA LEU A 95 35.83 -6.66 11.28
C LEU A 95 36.90 -7.51 10.57
N GLY A 96 37.90 -7.97 11.31
CA GLY A 96 39.01 -8.81 10.82
C GLY A 96 40.36 -8.08 10.81
N SER A 97 41.46 -8.82 10.59
CA SER A 97 42.83 -8.28 10.55
C SER A 97 42.98 -7.14 9.55
N ASP A 98 42.42 -7.35 8.36
CA ASP A 98 42.52 -6.43 7.22
C ASP A 98 41.28 -5.54 7.08
N LYS A 99 40.36 -5.59 8.05
CA LYS A 99 39.10 -4.80 8.06
C LYS A 99 38.20 -5.06 6.85
N THR A 100 38.36 -6.21 6.20
CA THR A 100 37.63 -6.62 5.00
C THR A 100 36.29 -7.30 5.29
N GLY A 101 35.98 -7.55 6.56
CA GLY A 101 34.69 -8.06 6.98
C GLY A 101 33.56 -7.10 6.63
N ARG A 102 32.35 -7.63 6.47
CA ARG A 102 31.19 -6.82 6.12
C ARG A 102 30.79 -5.91 7.30
N ALA A 103 30.67 -4.60 7.06
CA ALA A 103 30.27 -3.62 8.06
C ALA A 103 28.75 -3.64 8.32
N ASP A 104 27.95 -3.79 7.26
CA ASP A 104 26.50 -3.80 7.36
C ASP A 104 25.95 -5.21 7.65
N PRO A 105 24.86 -5.37 8.43
CA PRO A 105 24.17 -6.65 8.63
C PRO A 105 23.64 -7.28 7.33
N VAL A 106 23.46 -8.61 7.27
CA VAL A 106 22.85 -9.26 6.10
C VAL A 106 21.36 -9.17 6.34
N MET A 107 20.61 -8.57 5.43
CA MET A 107 19.16 -8.67 5.48
C MET A 107 18.75 -10.10 5.14
N ALA A 108 18.11 -10.79 6.09
CA ALA A 108 17.47 -12.05 5.80
C ALA A 108 16.38 -11.78 4.74
N GLY A 109 16.33 -12.59 3.68
CA GLY A 109 15.28 -12.50 2.67
C GLY A 109 13.89 -12.76 3.28
N ASN A 110 12.84 -12.65 2.46
CA ASN A 110 11.47 -12.86 2.92
C ASN A 110 11.33 -14.26 3.57
N VAL A 111 11.09 -14.30 4.89
CA VAL A 111 10.89 -15.55 5.61
C VAL A 111 9.48 -16.02 5.33
N LYS A 112 9.35 -17.06 4.50
CA LYS A 112 8.06 -17.67 4.21
C LYS A 112 7.54 -18.36 5.48
N SER A 113 6.39 -17.93 5.97
CA SER A 113 5.67 -18.59 7.06
C SER A 113 4.76 -19.72 6.58
N ASN A 114 4.70 -19.96 5.27
CA ASN A 114 3.90 -20.99 4.63
C ASN A 114 4.78 -22.18 4.20
N ASN A 115 4.15 -23.32 3.93
CA ASN A 115 4.83 -24.55 3.50
C ASN A 115 5.00 -24.62 1.97
N LEU A 116 5.09 -23.47 1.30
CA LEU A 116 5.27 -23.42 -0.15
C LEU A 116 6.72 -23.76 -0.51
N GLY A 117 6.90 -24.31 -1.72
CA GLY A 117 8.23 -24.59 -2.26
C GLY A 117 9.10 -23.34 -2.42
N VAL A 118 10.40 -23.57 -2.60
CA VAL A 118 11.34 -22.49 -2.98
C VAL A 118 10.88 -21.90 -4.32
N GLY A 119 10.85 -20.57 -4.43
CA GLY A 119 10.37 -19.86 -5.63
C GLY A 119 8.85 -19.77 -5.79
N ALA A 120 8.05 -20.53 -5.03
CA ALA A 120 6.59 -20.39 -5.09
C ALA A 120 6.12 -19.10 -4.40
N HIS A 121 5.23 -18.35 -5.05
CA HIS A 121 4.72 -17.08 -4.56
C HIS A 121 3.21 -17.19 -4.36
N GLU A 122 2.64 -16.40 -3.44
CA GLU A 122 1.19 -16.38 -3.32
C GLU A 122 0.57 -15.67 -4.55
N PRO A 123 -0.50 -16.20 -5.13
CA PRO A 123 -1.09 -15.66 -6.38
C PRO A 123 -1.56 -14.21 -6.24
N GLY A 124 -1.95 -13.83 -5.02
CA GLY A 124 -2.41 -12.48 -4.67
C GLY A 124 -1.34 -11.57 -4.08
N GLU A 125 -0.11 -12.04 -3.91
CA GLU A 125 1.01 -11.21 -3.46
C GLU A 125 1.49 -10.35 -4.65
N VAL A 126 1.89 -9.11 -4.38
CA VAL A 126 2.27 -8.14 -5.41
C VAL A 126 3.78 -8.07 -5.49
N THR A 127 4.31 -8.26 -6.69
CA THR A 127 5.73 -8.11 -6.97
C THR A 127 6.00 -6.77 -7.65
N PRO A 128 7.17 -6.15 -7.43
CA PRO A 128 7.56 -4.93 -8.14
C PRO A 128 7.57 -5.08 -9.67
N ASP A 129 7.83 -6.29 -10.16
CA ASP A 129 7.83 -6.63 -11.59
C ASP A 129 6.41 -6.79 -12.19
N ASP A 130 5.35 -6.70 -11.39
CA ASP A 130 3.98 -6.79 -11.91
C ASP A 130 3.63 -5.57 -12.77
N ASP A 131 3.07 -5.81 -13.95
CA ASP A 131 2.53 -4.73 -14.78
C ASP A 131 1.28 -4.07 -14.12
N ILE A 132 0.84 -2.94 -14.68
CA ILE A 132 -0.31 -2.19 -14.16
C ILE A 132 -1.59 -3.06 -14.13
N TYR A 133 -1.73 -3.99 -15.08
CA TYR A 133 -2.90 -4.85 -15.21
C TYR A 133 -2.91 -5.96 -14.15
N GLU A 134 -1.78 -6.61 -13.90
CA GLU A 134 -1.60 -7.63 -12.86
C GLU A 134 -1.71 -7.01 -11.47
N GLN A 135 -1.15 -5.81 -11.24
CA GLN A 135 -1.39 -5.06 -10.00
C GLN A 135 -2.88 -4.77 -9.80
N TYR A 136 -3.57 -4.32 -10.85
CA TYR A 136 -5.01 -4.07 -10.79
C TYR A 136 -5.79 -5.36 -10.45
N LYS A 137 -5.48 -6.47 -11.13
CA LYS A 137 -6.10 -7.78 -10.94
C LYS A 137 -5.86 -8.31 -9.51
N LYS A 138 -4.64 -8.23 -9.00
CA LYS A 138 -4.28 -8.62 -7.62
C LYS A 138 -5.02 -7.76 -6.59
N ARG A 139 -5.17 -6.45 -6.84
CA ARG A 139 -5.99 -5.56 -6.00
C ARG A 139 -7.46 -6.01 -6.00
N MET A 140 -8.01 -6.36 -7.16
CA MET A 140 -9.38 -6.88 -7.26
C MET A 140 -9.54 -8.22 -6.52
N MET A 141 -8.56 -9.14 -6.63
CA MET A 141 -8.54 -10.39 -5.87
C MET A 141 -8.53 -10.16 -4.36
N LEU A 142 -7.76 -9.18 -3.87
CA LEU A 142 -7.77 -8.79 -2.46
C LEU A 142 -9.18 -8.36 -2.01
N GLY A 143 -9.88 -7.59 -2.84
CA GLY A 143 -11.28 -7.21 -2.61
C GLY A 143 -12.23 -8.40 -2.54
N TYR A 144 -12.04 -9.41 -3.38
CA TYR A 144 -12.85 -10.64 -3.36
C TYR A 144 -12.73 -11.41 -2.05
N ARG A 145 -11.57 -11.37 -1.40
CA ARG A 145 -11.34 -12.03 -0.12
C ARG A 145 -12.15 -11.40 1.01
N HIS A 146 -12.37 -10.08 0.96
CA HIS A 146 -12.99 -9.31 2.04
C HIS A 146 -14.46 -8.95 1.81
N ARG A 147 -14.96 -9.07 0.57
CA ARG A 147 -16.39 -8.87 0.26
C ARG A 147 -17.27 -9.79 1.13
N PRO A 148 -18.48 -9.42 1.58
CA PRO A 148 -19.37 -10.35 2.28
C PRO A 148 -19.85 -11.50 1.38
N ASN A 149 -19.92 -12.75 1.86
CA ASN A 149 -20.50 -13.86 1.09
C ASN A 149 -22.01 -13.97 1.38
N PRO A 150 -22.90 -13.72 0.42
CA PRO A 150 -24.35 -13.83 0.62
C PRO A 150 -24.82 -15.26 0.96
N LEU A 151 -24.00 -16.28 0.70
CA LEU A 151 -24.31 -17.68 0.98
C LEU A 151 -23.74 -18.19 2.31
N GLY A 152 -23.10 -17.34 3.12
CA GLY A 152 -22.56 -17.71 4.44
C GLY A 152 -21.38 -18.68 4.46
N ASN A 153 -21.03 -19.32 3.34
CA ASN A 153 -19.90 -20.24 3.28
C ASN A 153 -18.53 -19.53 3.33
N PRO A 154 -17.50 -20.16 3.91
CA PRO A 154 -16.13 -19.66 3.81
C PRO A 154 -15.70 -19.63 2.35
N ARG A 155 -15.09 -18.51 1.92
CA ARG A 155 -14.53 -18.39 0.57
C ARG A 155 -13.30 -19.27 0.44
N LYS A 156 -13.24 -20.07 -0.63
CA LYS A 156 -12.02 -20.76 -1.02
C LYS A 156 -10.97 -19.72 -1.43
N ALA A 157 -9.75 -19.87 -0.95
CA ALA A 157 -8.62 -19.16 -1.53
C ALA A 157 -8.47 -19.70 -2.96
N TYR A 158 -8.59 -18.82 -3.95
CA TYR A 158 -8.27 -19.18 -5.33
C TYR A 158 -6.75 -19.15 -5.49
N TYR A 159 -6.24 -20.19 -6.12
CA TYR A 159 -4.83 -20.46 -6.43
C TYR A 159 -4.22 -19.45 -7.40
#